data_AF-T0YL64-F1
#
_entry.id   AF-T0YL64-F1
#
_cell.length_a   1.000
_cell.length_b   1.000
_cell.length_c   1.000
_cell.angle_alpha   90.00
_cell.angle_beta   90.00
_cell.angle_gamma   90.00
#
_symmetry.space_group_name_H-M   'P 1'
#
loop_
_entity.id
_entity.type
_entity.pdbx_description
1 polymer ?
#
loop_
_entity_poly.entity_id
_entity_poly.type
_entity_poly.pdbx_seq_one_letter_code
_entity_poly.pdbx_strand_id
1 'polypeptide(L)'
;ASASVRGMMRDPTTTELPDLQTCEQARLSRDARFDGLFFTAVTSTGIYCRPVCPAPPPRRENISYYANAAAAEAAGFRPCLRCRPELAPRNDVLRRGDSSIAQALRMIDAGMLEQHSLADMARHLALSDRQLRRLFVARLGATPMQVHSTRRLLFAKQLLSETALPITQIALASGFRSLRRFNAAFQSAYQLAPRTLRKRPGAGADKVLLLRLGYRPPYDFAALLDFLRARALPGLEQVDDMSYARAIGSAERPAWLHVSACGNGEHALRLALHGVAPTDLQGVVTRVRRMFDLDANPHAIAAVLAQDRTLRPLLRRHPGLRLPGAWDGFELAVRAVLGQQISVAAARTLAQRLLQRHGPRIAFAAAPALERLFRAPRLWRTSTPATVGRRPACAPRRCIALACAVRDG
;
A
#
# COMPACT_ATOMS: atom_id res chain seq x y z
N ALA A 1 -21.00 -42.89 -19.97
CA ALA A 1 -21.66 -41.72 -20.60
C ALA A 1 -22.97 -41.51 -19.84
N SER A 2 -23.33 -40.36 -19.28
CA SER A 2 -22.96 -38.97 -19.47
C SER A 2 -23.41 -38.24 -18.20
N ALA A 3 -22.49 -37.59 -17.48
CA ALA A 3 -22.80 -36.87 -16.26
C ALA A 3 -23.28 -35.45 -16.58
N SER A 4 -24.43 -35.10 -16.00
CA SER A 4 -25.14 -33.84 -16.14
C SER A 4 -24.31 -32.64 -15.65
N VAL A 5 -24.01 -31.73 -16.58
CA VAL A 5 -23.54 -30.37 -16.30
C VAL A 5 -24.74 -29.57 -15.81
N ARG A 6 -24.97 -29.53 -14.50
CA ARG A 6 -25.89 -28.54 -13.92
C ARG A 6 -25.16 -27.21 -13.79
N GLY A 7 -25.58 -26.26 -14.62
CA GLY A 7 -25.15 -24.87 -14.55
C GLY A 7 -25.49 -24.25 -13.19
N MET A 8 -24.45 -23.86 -12.47
CA MET A 8 -24.56 -22.87 -11.40
C MET A 8 -24.66 -21.50 -12.06
N MET A 9 -25.82 -20.85 -11.90
CA MET A 9 -25.96 -19.41 -12.10
C MET A 9 -24.87 -18.72 -11.26
N ARG A 10 -23.98 -17.97 -11.93
CA ARG A 10 -22.93 -17.18 -11.31
C ARG A 10 -23.56 -15.98 -10.61
N ASP A 11 -23.44 -15.92 -9.29
CA ASP A 11 -23.72 -14.71 -8.50
C ASP A 11 -22.56 -13.71 -8.73
N PRO A 12 -22.83 -12.50 -9.28
CA PRO A 12 -21.81 -11.53 -9.71
C PRO A 12 -21.07 -10.82 -8.55
N THR A 13 -21.14 -11.35 -7.33
CA THR A 13 -20.66 -10.65 -6.12
C THR A 13 -19.47 -11.32 -5.41
N THR A 14 -18.99 -12.48 -5.88
CA THR A 14 -17.79 -13.13 -5.32
C THR A 14 -16.52 -12.50 -5.90
N THR A 15 -15.41 -12.45 -5.14
CA THR A 15 -14.11 -12.03 -5.67
C THR A 15 -13.74 -12.93 -6.84
N GLU A 16 -13.94 -12.43 -8.07
CA GLU A 16 -13.80 -13.24 -9.28
C GLU A 16 -12.33 -13.59 -9.49
N LEU A 17 -11.98 -14.80 -9.06
CA LEU A 17 -10.81 -15.49 -9.56
C LEU A 17 -10.91 -15.56 -11.09
N PRO A 18 -9.80 -15.36 -11.81
CA PRO A 18 -9.75 -15.70 -13.23
C PRO A 18 -10.17 -17.16 -13.42
N ASP A 19 -10.67 -17.51 -14.60
CA ASP A 19 -10.99 -18.90 -14.90
C ASP A 19 -9.75 -19.81 -14.73
N LEU A 20 -9.99 -21.10 -14.53
CA LEU A 20 -8.93 -22.06 -14.19
C LEU A 20 -7.88 -22.19 -15.30
N GLN A 21 -8.28 -22.06 -16.56
CA GLN A 21 -7.38 -22.14 -17.70
C GLN A 21 -6.46 -20.91 -17.75
N THR A 22 -7.00 -19.72 -17.49
CA THR A 22 -6.23 -18.47 -17.36
C THR A 22 -5.27 -18.54 -16.18
N CYS A 23 -5.72 -19.02 -15.00
CA CYS A 23 -4.85 -19.19 -13.84
C CYS A 23 -3.69 -20.13 -14.14
N GLU A 24 -3.98 -21.21 -14.86
CA GLU A 24 -2.97 -22.15 -15.28
C GLU A 24 -1.96 -21.56 -16.28
N GLN A 25 -2.44 -20.93 -17.35
CA GLN A 25 -1.57 -20.34 -18.36
C GLN A 25 -0.68 -19.26 -17.74
N ALA A 26 -1.24 -18.40 -16.90
CA ALA A 26 -0.49 -17.37 -16.19
C ALA A 26 0.60 -17.95 -15.26
N ARG A 27 0.33 -19.08 -14.59
CA ARG A 27 1.31 -19.78 -13.75
C ARG A 27 2.42 -20.42 -14.58
N LEU A 28 2.09 -21.07 -15.70
CA LEU A 28 3.08 -21.72 -16.57
C LEU A 28 3.99 -20.70 -17.27
N SER A 29 3.43 -19.57 -17.70
CA SER A 29 4.19 -18.48 -18.34
C SER A 29 4.84 -17.52 -17.35
N ARG A 30 4.55 -17.64 -16.05
CA ARG A 30 5.02 -16.75 -14.96
C ARG A 30 4.64 -15.29 -15.22
N ASP A 31 3.42 -15.06 -15.68
CA ASP A 31 2.94 -13.76 -16.12
C ASP A 31 2.72 -12.80 -14.95
N ALA A 32 3.53 -11.74 -14.90
CA ALA A 32 3.47 -10.72 -13.86
C ALA A 32 2.19 -9.87 -13.88
N ARG A 33 1.45 -9.88 -14.99
CA ARG A 33 0.15 -9.19 -15.10
C ARG A 33 -0.89 -9.76 -14.15
N PHE A 34 -0.78 -11.04 -13.81
CA PHE A 34 -1.68 -11.75 -12.91
C PHE A 34 -1.20 -11.76 -11.46
N ASP A 35 -0.05 -11.15 -11.17
CA ASP A 35 0.53 -11.20 -9.85
C ASP A 35 -0.37 -10.54 -8.79
N GLY A 36 -0.59 -11.28 -7.69
CA GLY A 36 -1.52 -10.91 -6.63
C GLY A 36 -3.01 -10.97 -6.99
N LEU A 37 -3.41 -11.31 -8.23
CA LEU A 37 -4.83 -11.57 -8.56
C LEU A 37 -5.31 -12.92 -8.04
N PHE A 38 -4.41 -13.89 -7.99
CA PHE A 38 -4.63 -15.20 -7.39
C PHE A 38 -3.33 -15.76 -6.81
N PHE A 39 -3.47 -16.78 -5.97
CA PHE A 39 -2.40 -17.55 -5.38
C PHE A 39 -2.63 -19.03 -5.66
N THR A 40 -1.56 -19.74 -5.99
CA THR A 40 -1.57 -21.18 -6.29
C THR A 40 -1.16 -21.94 -5.04
N ALA A 41 -2.07 -22.70 -4.45
CA ALA A 41 -1.81 -23.56 -3.31
C ALA A 41 -1.50 -24.98 -3.79
N VAL A 42 -0.39 -25.54 -3.32
CA VAL A 42 0.10 -26.85 -3.73
C VAL A 42 -0.17 -27.86 -2.62
N THR A 43 -1.11 -28.78 -2.86
CA THR A 43 -1.58 -29.75 -1.85
C THR A 43 -0.47 -30.66 -1.37
N SER A 44 0.43 -31.10 -2.25
CA SER A 44 1.53 -32.00 -1.92
C SER A 44 2.58 -31.41 -0.97
N THR A 45 2.75 -30.07 -0.95
CA THR A 45 3.76 -29.40 -0.12
C THR A 45 3.15 -28.56 1.00
N GLY A 46 1.85 -28.26 0.92
CA GLY A 46 1.16 -27.33 1.81
C GLY A 46 1.69 -25.90 1.68
N ILE A 47 2.12 -25.49 0.46
CA ILE A 47 2.68 -24.17 0.19
C ILE A 47 1.82 -23.42 -0.82
N TYR A 48 1.56 -22.13 -0.59
CA TYR A 48 0.97 -21.25 -1.60
C TYR A 48 2.01 -20.32 -2.24
N CYS A 49 1.88 -20.12 -3.54
CA CYS A 49 2.79 -19.36 -4.38
C CYS A 49 2.07 -18.25 -5.16
N ARG A 50 2.82 -17.23 -5.56
CA ARG A 50 2.44 -16.26 -6.60
C ARG A 50 2.49 -16.93 -7.98
N PRO A 51 1.77 -16.41 -8.99
CA PRO A 51 1.86 -16.92 -10.36
C PRO A 51 3.26 -16.75 -10.98
N VAL A 52 4.02 -15.75 -10.53
CA VAL A 52 5.41 -15.47 -10.96
C VAL A 52 6.46 -16.34 -10.24
N CYS A 53 6.06 -17.46 -9.64
CA CYS A 53 7.00 -18.28 -8.87
C CYS A 53 8.08 -18.89 -9.77
N PRO A 54 9.38 -18.77 -9.42
CA PRO A 54 10.46 -19.38 -10.19
C PRO A 54 10.56 -20.89 -10.00
N ALA A 55 9.85 -21.47 -9.02
CA ALA A 55 9.85 -22.91 -8.80
C ALA A 55 9.22 -23.65 -10.00
N PRO A 56 9.62 -24.92 -10.24
CA PRO A 56 8.97 -25.74 -11.26
C PRO A 56 7.45 -25.80 -11.03
N PRO A 57 6.63 -25.65 -12.09
CA PRO A 57 5.19 -25.67 -11.96
C PRO A 57 4.71 -27.06 -11.46
N PRO A 58 3.94 -27.13 -10.37
CA PRO A 58 3.36 -28.41 -9.92
C PRO A 58 2.35 -28.98 -10.93
N ARG A 59 2.04 -30.27 -10.80
CA ARG A 59 1.00 -30.96 -11.59
C ARG A 59 -0.37 -30.38 -11.29
N ARG A 60 -1.24 -30.29 -12.30
CA ARG A 60 -2.59 -29.69 -12.19
C ARG A 60 -3.43 -30.28 -11.06
N GLU A 61 -3.34 -31.59 -10.87
CA GLU A 61 -4.10 -32.36 -9.88
C GLU A 61 -3.78 -31.96 -8.43
N ASN A 62 -2.59 -31.40 -8.18
CA ASN A 62 -2.11 -31.04 -6.85
C ASN A 62 -2.28 -29.55 -6.51
N ILE A 63 -3.19 -28.87 -7.21
CA ILE A 63 -3.30 -27.40 -7.17
C ILE A 63 -4.72 -26.95 -6.87
N SER A 64 -4.82 -25.97 -5.97
CA SER A 64 -6.02 -25.15 -5.76
C SER A 64 -5.67 -23.67 -5.91
N TYR A 65 -6.62 -22.85 -6.38
CA TYR A 65 -6.42 -21.41 -6.52
C TYR A 65 -7.21 -20.63 -5.47
N TYR A 66 -6.61 -19.55 -4.96
CA TYR A 66 -7.18 -18.66 -3.96
C TYR A 66 -7.06 -17.20 -4.39
N ALA A 67 -8.08 -16.39 -4.14
CA ALA A 67 -8.12 -15.00 -4.61
C ALA A 67 -7.13 -14.08 -3.88
N ASN A 68 -6.69 -14.48 -2.68
CA ASN A 68 -5.76 -13.71 -1.86
C ASN A 68 -4.98 -14.62 -0.91
N ALA A 69 -3.87 -14.10 -0.39
CA ALA A 69 -2.99 -14.84 0.53
C ALA A 69 -3.70 -15.26 1.83
N ALA A 70 -4.59 -14.42 2.37
CA ALA A 70 -5.29 -14.74 3.61
C ALA A 70 -6.25 -15.93 3.45
N ALA A 71 -6.89 -16.08 2.29
CA ALA A 71 -7.72 -17.24 1.97
C ALA A 71 -6.88 -18.53 1.90
N ALA A 72 -5.71 -18.47 1.27
CA ALA A 72 -4.80 -19.62 1.20
C ALA A 72 -4.28 -20.03 2.59
N GLU A 73 -3.92 -19.05 3.44
CA GLU A 73 -3.50 -19.31 4.82
C GLU A 73 -4.65 -19.84 5.68
N ALA A 74 -5.87 -19.31 5.52
CA ALA A 74 -7.05 -19.81 6.20
C ALA A 74 -7.37 -21.27 5.81
N ALA A 75 -7.01 -21.69 4.60
CA ALA A 75 -7.09 -23.07 4.14
C ALA A 75 -5.89 -23.96 4.58
N GLY A 76 -4.96 -23.43 5.38
CA GLY A 76 -3.85 -24.19 5.96
C GLY A 76 -2.57 -24.20 5.13
N PHE A 77 -2.48 -23.45 4.03
CA PHE A 77 -1.27 -23.37 3.22
C PHE A 77 -0.29 -22.34 3.76
N ARG A 78 1.00 -22.65 3.66
CA ARG A 78 2.09 -21.78 4.13
C ARG A 78 2.64 -20.90 2.99
N PRO A 79 3.06 -19.67 3.28
CA PRO A 79 3.65 -18.78 2.27
C PRO A 79 4.96 -19.33 1.69
N CYS A 80 5.08 -19.33 0.37
CA CYS A 80 6.30 -19.73 -0.32
C CYS A 80 7.49 -18.82 0.02
N LEU A 81 8.62 -19.42 0.38
CA LEU A 81 9.84 -18.67 0.69
C LEU A 81 10.54 -18.14 -0.57
N ARG A 82 10.35 -18.80 -1.73
CA ARG A 82 11.03 -18.50 -3.00
C ARG A 82 10.39 -17.33 -3.74
N CYS A 83 9.08 -17.38 -4.00
CA CYS A 83 8.39 -16.36 -4.80
C CYS A 83 8.02 -15.12 -4.01
N ARG A 84 8.27 -15.07 -2.70
CA ARG A 84 8.06 -13.87 -1.88
C ARG A 84 6.60 -13.33 -1.95
N PRO A 85 5.58 -14.05 -1.44
CA PRO A 85 4.17 -13.64 -1.46
C PRO A 85 3.89 -12.23 -0.92
N GLU A 86 4.68 -11.75 0.03
CA GLU A 86 4.59 -10.41 0.61
C GLU A 86 4.97 -9.28 -0.35
N LEU A 87 5.61 -9.57 -1.49
CA LEU A 87 5.84 -8.60 -2.57
C LEU A 87 4.67 -8.53 -3.56
N ALA A 88 3.69 -9.42 -3.47
CA ALA A 88 2.55 -9.41 -4.38
C ALA A 88 1.77 -8.09 -4.27
N PRO A 89 1.45 -7.42 -5.40
CA PRO A 89 0.54 -6.28 -5.41
C PRO A 89 -0.81 -6.69 -4.84
N ARG A 90 -1.42 -5.83 -4.04
CA ARG A 90 -2.74 -6.11 -3.47
C ARG A 90 -3.79 -6.06 -4.56
N ASN A 91 -4.81 -6.91 -4.46
CA ASN A 91 -5.91 -6.93 -5.40
C ASN A 91 -7.04 -6.04 -4.89
N ASP A 92 -7.05 -4.78 -5.33
CA ASP A 92 -8.05 -3.77 -4.95
C ASP A 92 -9.40 -3.95 -5.66
N VAL A 93 -9.60 -5.03 -6.42
CA VAL A 93 -10.85 -5.33 -7.18
C VAL A 93 -12.10 -5.31 -6.29
N LEU A 94 -11.96 -5.54 -4.98
CA LEU A 94 -13.04 -5.43 -3.98
C LEU A 94 -13.67 -4.03 -3.85
N ARG A 95 -13.11 -2.98 -4.49
CA ARG A 95 -13.76 -1.65 -4.53
C ARG A 95 -14.99 -1.61 -5.45
N ARG A 96 -15.14 -2.57 -6.36
CA ARG A 96 -16.33 -2.69 -7.22
C ARG A 96 -17.35 -3.61 -6.56
N GLY A 97 -18.28 -3.03 -5.79
CA GLY A 97 -19.53 -3.70 -5.39
C GLY A 97 -19.76 -3.87 -3.88
N ASP A 98 -18.75 -3.75 -3.02
CA ASP A 98 -18.92 -3.86 -1.56
C ASP A 98 -18.12 -2.78 -0.82
N SER A 99 -18.72 -1.60 -0.72
CA SER A 99 -18.10 -0.41 -0.11
C SER A 99 -17.67 -0.66 1.34
N SER A 100 -18.41 -1.48 2.08
CA SER A 100 -18.13 -1.87 3.45
C SER A 100 -16.86 -2.71 3.58
N ILE A 101 -16.67 -3.74 2.73
CA ILE A 101 -15.44 -4.53 2.73
C ILE A 101 -14.23 -3.68 2.32
N ALA A 102 -14.38 -2.86 1.28
CA ALA A 102 -13.31 -1.98 0.84
C ALA A 102 -12.92 -0.99 1.95
N GLN A 103 -13.88 -0.44 2.70
CA GLN A 103 -13.63 0.42 3.85
C GLN A 103 -12.97 -0.35 5.00
N ALA A 104 -13.45 -1.53 5.34
CA ALA A 104 -12.86 -2.38 6.36
C ALA A 104 -11.38 -2.71 6.06
N LEU A 105 -11.05 -3.06 4.81
CA LEU A 105 -9.67 -3.32 4.40
C LEU A 105 -8.78 -2.08 4.53
N ARG A 106 -9.31 -0.88 4.22
CA ARG A 106 -8.60 0.40 4.43
C ARG A 106 -8.37 0.69 5.92
N MET A 107 -9.33 0.36 6.78
CA MET A 107 -9.21 0.50 8.24
C MET A 107 -8.17 -0.47 8.81
N ILE A 108 -8.16 -1.74 8.35
CA ILE A 108 -7.12 -2.71 8.72
C ILE A 108 -5.74 -2.21 8.31
N ASP A 109 -5.61 -1.64 7.11
CA ASP A 109 -4.36 -1.02 6.64
C ASP A 109 -3.94 0.21 7.41
N ALA A 110 -4.89 0.93 8.00
CA ALA A 110 -4.63 2.06 8.87
C ALA A 110 -4.34 1.66 10.32
N GLY A 111 -4.27 0.35 10.62
CA GLY A 111 -3.97 -0.16 11.97
C GLY A 111 -5.17 -0.23 12.91
N MET A 112 -6.42 -0.19 12.42
CA MET A 112 -7.62 -0.22 13.26
C MET A 112 -7.61 -1.37 14.28
N LEU A 113 -7.27 -2.58 13.82
CA LEU A 113 -7.24 -3.79 14.67
C LEU A 113 -5.98 -3.92 15.54
N GLU A 114 -5.04 -2.99 15.43
CA GLU A 114 -3.88 -2.92 16.34
C GLU A 114 -4.21 -2.15 17.62
N GLN A 115 -5.20 -1.26 17.54
CA GLN A 115 -5.59 -0.34 18.60
C GLN A 115 -6.98 -0.65 19.16
N HIS A 116 -7.88 -1.15 18.32
CA HIS A 116 -9.29 -1.35 18.63
C HIS A 116 -9.71 -2.80 18.38
N SER A 117 -10.85 -3.18 18.95
CA SER A 117 -11.42 -4.51 18.76
C SER A 117 -12.12 -4.66 17.40
N LEU A 118 -12.42 -5.90 17.02
CA LEU A 118 -13.22 -6.15 15.83
C LEU A 118 -14.65 -5.57 15.95
N ALA A 119 -15.20 -5.58 17.16
CA ALA A 119 -16.51 -4.98 17.44
C ALA A 119 -16.48 -3.46 17.20
N ASP A 120 -15.40 -2.77 17.57
CA ASP A 120 -15.25 -1.33 17.30
C ASP A 120 -15.21 -1.08 15.79
N MET A 121 -14.44 -1.86 15.03
CA MET A 121 -14.39 -1.73 13.58
C MET A 121 -15.75 -1.99 12.94
N ALA A 122 -16.51 -2.98 13.43
CA ALA A 122 -17.86 -3.27 12.94
C ALA A 122 -18.82 -2.09 13.21
N ARG A 123 -18.76 -1.47 14.39
CA ARG A 123 -19.55 -0.27 14.73
C ARG A 123 -19.28 0.90 13.78
N HIS A 124 -18.01 1.14 13.42
CA HIS A 124 -17.65 2.20 12.44
C HIS A 124 -18.23 1.95 11.04
N LEU A 125 -18.57 0.71 10.72
CA LEU A 125 -19.16 0.32 9.44
C LEU A 125 -20.70 0.16 9.53
N ALA A 126 -21.30 0.48 10.68
CA ALA A 126 -22.70 0.22 10.98
C ALA A 126 -23.10 -1.25 10.79
N LEU A 127 -22.22 -2.17 11.18
CA LEU A 127 -22.42 -3.62 11.10
C LEU A 127 -22.22 -4.28 12.48
N SER A 128 -22.83 -5.44 12.68
CA SER A 128 -22.46 -6.34 13.78
C SER A 128 -21.18 -7.11 13.47
N ASP A 129 -20.45 -7.55 14.51
CA ASP A 129 -19.25 -8.39 14.38
C ASP A 129 -19.53 -9.66 13.55
N ARG A 130 -20.68 -10.30 13.76
CA ARG A 130 -21.10 -11.50 13.02
C ARG A 130 -21.34 -11.20 11.53
N GLN A 131 -22.02 -10.09 11.21
CA GLN A 131 -22.21 -9.68 9.82
C GLN A 131 -20.88 -9.40 9.13
N LEU A 132 -19.99 -8.66 9.80
CA LEU A 132 -18.67 -8.34 9.27
C LEU A 132 -17.84 -9.59 9.00
N ARG A 133 -17.79 -10.55 9.94
CA ARG A 133 -17.11 -11.84 9.75
C ARG A 133 -17.68 -12.62 8.58
N ARG A 134 -19.01 -12.71 8.48
CA ARG A 134 -19.68 -13.43 7.39
C ARG A 134 -19.37 -12.80 6.03
N LEU A 135 -19.41 -11.48 5.93
CA LEU A 135 -19.05 -10.76 4.70
C LEU A 135 -17.59 -11.01 4.30
N PHE A 136 -16.67 -10.96 5.27
CA PHE A 136 -15.26 -11.26 5.03
C PHE A 136 -15.03 -12.69 4.54
N VAL A 137 -15.65 -13.70 5.17
CA VAL A 137 -15.54 -15.09 4.72
C VAL A 137 -16.16 -15.25 3.32
N ALA A 138 -17.34 -14.70 3.08
CA ALA A 138 -18.02 -14.81 1.80
C ALA A 138 -17.24 -14.14 0.65
N ARG A 139 -16.62 -12.98 0.88
CA ARG A 139 -15.94 -12.20 -0.17
C ARG A 139 -14.46 -12.52 -0.27
N LEU A 140 -13.77 -12.75 0.84
CA LEU A 140 -12.32 -12.92 0.88
C LEU A 140 -11.88 -14.35 1.21
N GLY A 141 -12.79 -15.25 1.62
CA GLY A 141 -12.42 -16.59 2.09
C GLY A 141 -11.66 -16.59 3.42
N ALA A 142 -11.61 -15.46 4.13
CA ALA A 142 -10.89 -15.30 5.38
C ALA A 142 -11.57 -14.26 6.27
N THR A 143 -11.56 -14.47 7.59
CA THR A 143 -12.09 -13.53 8.58
C THR A 143 -11.24 -12.25 8.69
N PRO A 144 -11.77 -11.15 9.25
CA PRO A 144 -11.01 -9.91 9.42
C PRO A 144 -9.69 -10.09 10.20
N MET A 145 -9.72 -10.92 11.24
CA MET A 145 -8.55 -11.23 12.06
C MET A 145 -7.51 -12.07 11.29
N GLN A 146 -7.94 -13.00 10.43
CA GLN A 146 -7.03 -13.75 9.56
C GLN A 146 -6.36 -12.82 8.55
N VAL A 147 -7.12 -11.94 7.88
CA VAL A 147 -6.55 -10.95 6.95
C VAL A 147 -5.54 -10.04 7.65
N HIS A 148 -5.86 -9.55 8.84
CA HIS A 148 -4.96 -8.74 9.65
C HIS A 148 -3.68 -9.51 10.03
N SER A 149 -3.82 -10.75 10.50
CA SER A 149 -2.69 -11.61 10.87
C SER A 149 -1.78 -11.91 9.68
N THR A 150 -2.34 -12.31 8.53
CA THR A 150 -1.59 -12.55 7.29
C THR A 150 -0.80 -11.33 6.86
N ARG A 151 -1.42 -10.13 6.83
CA ARG A 151 -0.72 -8.89 6.46
C ARG A 151 0.48 -8.61 7.35
N ARG A 152 0.33 -8.77 8.67
CA ARG A 152 1.42 -8.57 9.64
C ARG A 152 2.55 -9.57 9.46
N LEU A 153 2.22 -10.84 9.26
CA LEU A 153 3.21 -11.89 9.06
C LEU A 153 3.96 -11.75 7.73
N LEU A 154 3.27 -11.38 6.65
CA LEU A 154 3.88 -11.06 5.37
C LEU A 154 4.83 -9.86 5.48
N PHE A 155 4.40 -8.79 6.17
CA PHE A 155 5.26 -7.63 6.40
C PHE A 155 6.49 -7.98 7.26
N ALA A 156 6.32 -8.75 8.33
CA ALA A 156 7.43 -9.23 9.15
C ALA A 156 8.45 -10.02 8.32
N LYS A 157 7.96 -10.90 7.45
CA LYS A 157 8.80 -11.71 6.57
C LYS A 157 9.48 -10.87 5.48
N GLN A 158 8.89 -9.75 5.06
CA GLN A 158 9.58 -8.75 4.24
C GLN A 158 10.77 -8.16 5.00
N LEU A 159 10.52 -7.61 6.19
CA LEU A 159 11.55 -6.98 7.02
C LEU A 159 12.69 -7.95 7.37
N LEU A 160 12.38 -9.21 7.70
CA LEU A 160 13.39 -10.24 8.03
C LEU A 160 14.37 -10.50 6.89
N SER A 161 13.95 -10.29 5.66
CA SER A 161 14.73 -10.64 4.47
C SER A 161 15.38 -9.47 3.77
N GLU A 162 14.80 -8.27 3.86
CA GLU A 162 15.30 -7.08 3.16
C GLU A 162 16.09 -6.15 4.08
N THR A 163 15.82 -6.21 5.40
CA THR A 163 16.42 -5.32 6.39
C THR A 163 17.32 -6.06 7.39
N ALA A 164 18.12 -5.29 8.12
CA ALA A 164 18.95 -5.77 9.22
C ALA A 164 18.37 -5.42 10.60
N LEU A 165 17.09 -5.01 10.69
CA LEU A 165 16.45 -4.62 11.95
C LEU A 165 16.52 -5.74 13.00
N PRO A 166 16.75 -5.47 14.30
CA PRO A 166 16.54 -6.44 15.36
C PRO A 166 15.15 -7.11 15.28
N ILE A 167 15.06 -8.41 15.59
CA ILE A 167 13.79 -9.16 15.51
C ILE A 167 12.72 -8.55 16.41
N THR A 168 13.12 -7.98 17.55
CA THR A 168 12.25 -7.21 18.44
C THR A 168 11.62 -6.00 17.73
N GLN A 169 12.40 -5.25 16.96
CA GLN A 169 11.91 -4.12 16.17
C GLN A 169 11.04 -4.58 15.00
N ILE A 170 11.35 -5.73 14.38
CA ILE A 170 10.48 -6.31 13.33
C ILE A 170 9.11 -6.70 13.89
N ALA A 171 9.07 -7.29 15.08
CA ALA A 171 7.82 -7.62 15.75
C ALA A 171 6.98 -6.35 15.99
N LEU A 172 7.59 -5.30 16.54
CA LEU A 172 6.93 -4.00 16.74
C LEU A 172 6.44 -3.39 15.42
N ALA A 173 7.29 -3.39 14.39
CA ALA A 173 6.97 -2.84 13.09
C ALA A 173 5.85 -3.56 12.36
N SER A 174 5.66 -4.84 12.68
CA SER A 174 4.59 -5.68 12.15
C SER A 174 3.38 -5.71 13.07
N GLY A 175 3.22 -4.73 13.97
CA GLY A 175 2.06 -4.59 14.86
C GLY A 175 2.01 -5.54 16.06
N PHE A 176 3.08 -6.29 16.37
CA PHE A 176 3.13 -7.15 17.55
C PHE A 176 3.63 -6.40 18.78
N ARG A 177 2.82 -6.36 19.83
CA ARG A 177 3.20 -5.81 21.15
C ARG A 177 4.04 -6.77 22.01
N SER A 178 4.19 -8.02 21.58
CA SER A 178 4.92 -9.06 22.34
C SER A 178 5.73 -9.94 21.39
N LEU A 179 7.02 -10.07 21.69
CA LEU A 179 7.92 -10.94 20.94
C LEU A 179 7.49 -12.42 21.04
N ARG A 180 6.98 -12.85 22.20
CA ARG A 180 6.46 -14.21 22.38
C ARG A 180 5.29 -14.49 21.44
N ARG A 181 4.32 -13.58 21.36
CA ARG A 181 3.17 -13.71 20.44
C ARG A 181 3.60 -13.66 18.98
N PHE A 182 4.57 -12.81 18.65
CA PHE A 182 5.17 -12.77 17.32
C PHE A 182 5.79 -14.11 16.94
N ASN A 183 6.67 -14.66 17.77
CA ASN A 183 7.32 -15.94 17.52
C ASN A 183 6.31 -17.09 17.38
N ALA A 184 5.28 -17.13 18.23
CA ALA A 184 4.22 -18.13 18.16
C ALA A 184 3.41 -18.04 16.85
N ALA A 185 2.98 -16.83 16.47
CA ALA A 185 2.25 -16.61 15.21
C ALA A 185 3.12 -16.94 13.99
N PHE A 186 4.41 -16.57 14.02
CA PHE A 186 5.35 -16.83 12.94
C PHE A 186 5.64 -18.32 12.79
N GLN A 187 5.89 -19.03 13.90
CA GLN A 187 6.09 -20.47 13.90
C GLN A 187 4.85 -21.21 13.40
N SER A 188 3.65 -20.80 13.81
CA SER A 188 2.40 -21.40 13.34
C SER A 188 2.22 -21.25 11.82
N ALA A 189 2.52 -20.08 11.26
CA ALA A 189 2.31 -19.80 9.83
C ALA A 189 3.44 -20.30 8.92
N TYR A 190 4.70 -20.18 9.35
CA TYR A 190 5.88 -20.52 8.52
C TYR A 190 6.51 -21.87 8.89
N GLN A 191 6.15 -22.46 10.04
CA GLN A 191 6.78 -23.67 10.59
C GLN A 191 8.30 -23.55 10.76
N LEU A 192 8.77 -22.31 10.92
CA LEU A 192 10.18 -21.94 11.02
C LEU A 192 10.32 -20.79 12.03
N ALA A 193 11.45 -20.76 12.73
CA ALA A 193 11.79 -19.63 13.59
C ALA A 193 12.13 -18.39 12.73
N PRO A 194 11.76 -17.17 13.16
CA PRO A 194 12.11 -15.92 12.46
C PRO A 194 13.61 -15.77 12.17
N ARG A 195 14.46 -16.26 13.09
CA ARG A 195 15.93 -16.23 12.96
C ARG A 195 16.43 -17.03 11.75
N THR A 196 15.77 -18.13 11.40
CA THR A 196 16.18 -19.00 10.29
C THR A 196 15.98 -18.33 8.92
N LEU A 197 15.02 -17.41 8.82
CA LEU A 197 14.77 -16.66 7.57
C LEU A 197 15.61 -15.40 7.43
N ARG A 198 16.41 -15.07 8.44
CA ARG A 198 17.31 -13.92 8.42
C ARG A 198 18.49 -14.20 7.50
N LYS A 199 18.56 -13.47 6.37
CA LYS A 199 19.69 -13.56 5.43
C LYS A 199 20.85 -12.63 5.78
N ARG A 200 20.59 -11.54 6.48
CA ARG A 200 21.59 -10.54 6.87
C ARG A 200 21.69 -10.49 8.40
N PRO A 201 22.89 -10.59 9.01
CA PRO A 201 23.03 -10.40 10.44
C PRO A 201 22.47 -9.03 10.84
N GLY A 202 21.87 -8.96 12.03
CA GLY A 202 21.27 -7.72 12.52
C GLY A 202 22.35 -6.63 12.63
N ALA A 203 22.05 -5.44 12.12
CA ALA A 203 22.88 -4.26 12.32
C ALA A 203 22.13 -3.28 13.25
N GLY A 204 22.86 -2.32 13.82
CA GLY A 204 22.28 -1.27 14.66
C GLY A 204 21.09 -0.55 13.98
N ALA A 205 20.20 0.00 14.81
CA ALA A 205 18.93 0.59 14.38
C ALA A 205 19.05 1.82 13.46
N ASP A 206 20.25 2.42 13.36
CA ASP A 206 20.53 3.65 12.61
C ASP A 206 20.79 3.46 11.10
N LYS A 207 20.48 2.28 10.55
CA LYS A 207 20.69 2.02 9.12
C LYS A 207 19.44 2.30 8.30
N VAL A 208 19.68 2.84 7.11
CA VAL A 208 18.70 2.98 6.03
C VAL A 208 17.97 1.67 5.81
N LEU A 209 16.63 1.70 5.87
CA LEU A 209 15.80 0.53 5.62
C LEU A 209 15.42 0.49 4.15
N LEU A 210 15.88 -0.55 3.45
CA LEU A 210 15.58 -0.77 2.05
C LEU A 210 14.49 -1.83 1.91
N LEU A 211 13.40 -1.46 1.24
CA LEU A 211 12.27 -2.34 0.97
C LEU A 211 11.93 -2.32 -0.52
N ARG A 212 11.44 -3.46 -1.02
CA ARG A 212 10.82 -3.53 -2.36
C ARG A 212 9.31 -3.45 -2.27
N LEU A 213 8.71 -2.66 -3.14
CA LEU A 213 7.26 -2.52 -3.25
C LEU A 213 6.83 -3.01 -4.62
N GLY A 214 6.35 -4.26 -4.69
CA GLY A 214 5.88 -4.85 -5.95
C GLY A 214 4.65 -4.15 -6.51
N TYR A 215 4.58 -4.05 -7.84
CA TYR A 215 3.46 -3.54 -8.62
C TYR A 215 3.16 -4.47 -9.81
N ARG A 216 1.96 -4.39 -10.39
CA ARG A 216 1.64 -5.10 -11.64
C ARG A 216 2.12 -4.28 -12.84
N PRO A 217 2.90 -4.81 -13.79
CA PRO A 217 3.23 -4.10 -15.01
C PRO A 217 1.99 -3.95 -15.91
N PRO A 218 2.00 -3.01 -16.87
CA PRO A 218 2.99 -1.95 -17.07
C PRO A 218 2.92 -0.85 -16.00
N TYR A 219 4.01 -0.09 -15.85
CA TYR A 219 4.12 1.00 -14.89
C TYR A 219 4.98 2.14 -15.48
N ASP A 220 4.37 3.30 -15.71
CA ASP A 220 5.02 4.48 -16.28
C ASP A 220 5.54 5.38 -15.14
N PHE A 221 6.72 5.01 -14.62
CA PHE A 221 7.31 5.73 -13.47
C PHE A 221 7.77 7.14 -13.85
N ALA A 222 8.27 7.33 -15.07
CA ALA A 222 8.70 8.65 -15.55
C ALA A 222 7.54 9.64 -15.58
N ALA A 223 6.39 9.26 -16.17
CA ALA A 223 5.20 10.13 -16.18
C ALA A 223 4.69 10.46 -14.77
N LEU A 224 4.80 9.52 -13.83
CA LEU A 224 4.46 9.76 -12.43
C LEU A 224 5.44 10.74 -11.75
N LEU A 225 6.74 10.61 -12.00
CA LEU A 225 7.75 11.57 -11.51
C LEU A 225 7.52 12.96 -12.12
N ASP A 226 7.19 13.06 -13.41
CA ASP A 226 6.85 14.33 -14.05
C ASP A 226 5.64 15.01 -13.40
N PHE A 227 4.60 14.23 -13.11
CA PHE A 227 3.42 14.73 -12.40
C PHE A 227 3.76 15.27 -11.01
N LEU A 228 4.59 14.54 -10.25
CA LEU A 228 5.02 14.92 -8.90
C LEU A 228 5.95 16.13 -8.94
N ARG A 229 6.92 16.18 -9.87
CA ARG A 229 7.89 17.28 -10.03
C ARG A 229 7.20 18.62 -10.28
N ALA A 230 6.15 18.63 -11.10
CA ALA A 230 5.34 19.83 -11.37
C ALA A 230 4.66 20.41 -10.11
N ARG A 231 4.47 19.59 -9.06
CA ARG A 231 3.74 19.92 -7.82
C ARG A 231 4.61 19.90 -6.57
N ALA A 232 5.88 19.52 -6.69
CA ALA A 232 6.80 19.38 -5.57
C ALA A 232 7.00 20.70 -4.82
N LEU A 233 7.10 20.63 -3.49
CA LEU A 233 7.42 21.78 -2.65
C LEU A 233 8.90 21.71 -2.22
N PRO A 234 9.77 22.59 -2.75
CA PRO A 234 11.18 22.64 -2.34
C PRO A 234 11.33 22.72 -0.81
N GLY A 235 12.24 21.91 -0.26
CA GLY A 235 12.44 21.75 1.18
C GLY A 235 11.60 20.63 1.81
N LEU A 236 10.47 20.24 1.21
CA LEU A 236 9.65 19.10 1.65
C LEU A 236 9.80 17.89 0.73
N GLU A 237 9.80 18.13 -0.58
CA GLU A 237 9.84 17.12 -1.63
C GLU A 237 10.99 17.46 -2.60
N GLN A 238 11.69 16.43 -3.06
CA GLN A 238 12.67 16.51 -4.14
C GLN A 238 12.31 15.46 -5.17
N VAL A 239 12.24 15.85 -6.44
CA VAL A 239 11.88 14.94 -7.54
C VAL A 239 12.83 15.17 -8.69
N ASP A 240 13.59 14.14 -9.04
CA ASP A 240 14.47 14.10 -10.20
C ASP A 240 13.92 13.10 -11.23
N ASP A 241 14.68 12.82 -12.28
CA ASP A 241 14.25 11.98 -13.40
C ASP A 241 14.15 10.48 -13.04
N MET A 242 14.78 10.07 -11.94
CA MET A 242 14.92 8.68 -11.54
C MET A 242 14.28 8.38 -10.19
N SER A 243 13.91 9.40 -9.42
CA SER A 243 13.52 9.24 -8.03
C SER A 243 12.70 10.35 -7.43
N TYR A 244 12.08 10.01 -6.31
CA TYR A 244 11.27 10.89 -5.48
C TYR A 244 11.75 10.80 -4.03
N ALA A 245 11.98 11.93 -3.37
CA ALA A 245 12.31 12.01 -1.95
C ALA A 245 11.36 12.96 -1.20
N ARG A 246 11.08 12.66 0.07
CA ARG A 246 10.20 13.48 0.92
C ARG A 246 10.56 13.41 2.38
N ALA A 247 10.49 14.56 3.06
CA ALA A 247 10.52 14.64 4.51
C ALA A 247 9.17 14.27 5.14
N ILE A 248 9.21 13.45 6.18
CA ILE A 248 8.05 12.88 6.88
C ILE A 248 8.29 12.87 8.40
N GLY A 249 7.29 12.49 9.18
CA GLY A 249 7.39 12.42 10.65
C GLY A 249 7.03 13.74 11.33
N SER A 250 7.64 14.01 12.48
CA SER A 250 7.41 15.22 13.28
C SER A 250 8.71 16.00 13.51
N ALA A 251 8.62 17.21 14.08
CA ALA A 251 9.82 17.99 14.38
C ALA A 251 10.72 17.31 15.41
N GLU A 252 10.13 16.56 16.35
CA GLU A 252 10.83 15.81 17.40
C GLU A 252 11.42 14.50 16.87
N ARG A 253 10.81 13.93 15.83
CA ARG A 253 11.22 12.66 15.20
C ARG A 253 11.15 12.80 13.68
N PRO A 254 12.06 13.57 13.08
CA PRO A 254 12.07 13.79 11.65
C PRO A 254 12.58 12.53 10.96
N ALA A 255 11.94 12.18 9.84
CA ALA A 255 12.31 11.06 9.01
C ALA A 255 12.19 11.45 7.54
N TRP A 256 12.77 10.66 6.64
CA TRP A 256 12.57 10.89 5.22
C TRP A 256 12.58 9.59 4.45
N LEU A 257 12.04 9.66 3.24
CA LEU A 257 11.94 8.54 2.32
C LEU A 257 12.53 8.88 0.96
N HIS A 258 12.99 7.85 0.26
CA HIS A 258 13.42 7.91 -1.13
C HIS A 258 12.81 6.74 -1.89
N VAL A 259 12.24 7.01 -3.06
CA VAL A 259 11.60 6.02 -3.93
C VAL A 259 12.24 6.08 -5.30
N SER A 260 12.67 4.94 -5.81
CA SER A 260 13.26 4.78 -7.15
C SER A 260 12.78 3.48 -7.78
N ALA A 261 12.93 3.34 -9.10
CA ALA A 261 12.70 2.06 -9.76
C ALA A 261 13.74 1.01 -9.32
N CYS A 262 13.33 -0.25 -9.20
CA CYS A 262 14.31 -1.34 -9.19
C CYS A 262 14.90 -1.51 -10.60
N GLY A 263 16.20 -1.83 -10.69
CA GLY A 263 16.83 -2.18 -11.96
C GLY A 263 16.37 -3.55 -12.50
N ASN A 264 16.85 -3.91 -13.70
CA ASN A 264 16.81 -5.27 -14.27
C ASN A 264 15.42 -5.89 -14.46
N GLY A 265 14.43 -5.10 -14.88
CA GLY A 265 13.09 -5.62 -15.24
C GLY A 265 12.26 -6.11 -14.05
N GLU A 266 12.67 -5.84 -12.81
CA GLU A 266 11.87 -6.13 -11.63
C GLU A 266 10.60 -5.26 -11.60
N HIS A 267 9.43 -5.88 -11.43
CA HIS A 267 8.16 -5.18 -11.25
C HIS A 267 7.97 -4.70 -9.79
N ALA A 268 8.93 -3.91 -9.30
CA ALA A 268 8.92 -3.32 -7.98
C ALA A 268 9.60 -1.95 -7.95
N LEU A 269 9.18 -1.11 -7.00
CA LEU A 269 9.93 0.09 -6.62
C LEU A 269 10.82 -0.19 -5.41
N ARG A 270 11.96 0.47 -5.33
CA ARG A 270 12.83 0.50 -4.16
C ARG A 270 12.42 1.68 -3.28
N LEU A 271 12.11 1.39 -2.02
CA LEU A 271 11.84 2.36 -0.96
C LEU A 271 13.00 2.34 0.04
N ALA A 272 13.67 3.47 0.22
CA ALA A 272 14.60 3.71 1.32
C ALA A 272 13.91 4.56 2.39
N LEU A 273 14.00 4.14 3.65
CA LEU A 273 13.47 4.87 4.81
C LEU A 273 14.60 5.21 5.77
N HIS A 274 14.59 6.46 6.23
CA HIS A 274 15.61 7.03 7.12
C HIS A 274 14.93 7.60 8.35
N GLY A 275 15.34 7.17 9.54
CA GLY A 275 14.82 7.69 10.82
C GLY A 275 13.37 7.30 11.16
N VAL A 276 12.74 6.40 10.40
CA VAL A 276 11.37 5.96 10.68
C VAL A 276 11.35 4.98 11.85
N ALA A 277 10.60 5.31 12.90
CA ALA A 277 10.43 4.44 14.05
C ALA A 277 9.79 3.10 13.62
N PRO A 278 10.19 1.95 14.21
CA PRO A 278 9.65 0.65 13.83
C PRO A 278 8.12 0.60 13.78
N THR A 279 7.45 1.15 14.80
CA THR A 279 5.98 1.18 14.91
C THR A 279 5.27 1.92 13.77
N ASP A 280 5.96 2.83 13.09
CA ASP A 280 5.38 3.64 12.01
C ASP A 280 5.64 3.04 10.62
N LEU A 281 6.52 2.04 10.51
CA LEU A 281 6.99 1.50 9.23
C LEU A 281 5.85 0.98 8.35
N GLN A 282 4.95 0.17 8.91
CA GLN A 282 3.83 -0.39 8.13
C GLN A 282 2.90 0.71 7.60
N GLY A 283 2.65 1.74 8.40
CA GLY A 283 1.84 2.90 8.01
C GLY A 283 2.50 3.71 6.90
N VAL A 284 3.80 3.98 7.03
CA VAL A 284 4.60 4.68 5.99
C VAL A 284 4.62 3.88 4.69
N VAL A 285 4.91 2.58 4.74
CA VAL A 285 4.89 1.71 3.55
C VAL A 285 3.52 1.72 2.88
N THR A 286 2.44 1.61 3.66
CA THR A 286 1.07 1.67 3.14
C THR A 286 0.77 3.00 2.45
N ARG A 287 1.23 4.13 3.02
CA ARG A 287 1.08 5.46 2.40
C ARG A 287 1.86 5.56 1.09
N VAL A 288 3.11 5.07 1.05
CA VAL A 288 3.91 5.05 -0.18
C VAL A 288 3.22 4.21 -1.25
N ARG A 289 2.73 3.01 -0.91
CA ARG A 289 1.98 2.16 -1.87
C ARG A 289 0.77 2.88 -2.47
N ARG A 290 0.05 3.67 -1.67
CA ARG A 290 -1.10 4.49 -2.13
C ARG A 290 -0.67 5.70 -2.95
N MET A 291 0.37 6.42 -2.51
CA MET A 291 0.89 7.60 -3.20
C MET A 291 1.40 7.25 -4.60
N PHE A 292 2.00 6.07 -4.76
CA PHE A 292 2.49 5.55 -6.04
C PHE A 292 1.48 4.58 -6.71
N ASP A 293 0.27 4.40 -6.18
CA ASP A 293 -0.77 3.56 -6.78
C ASP A 293 -0.29 2.14 -7.21
N LEU A 294 0.53 1.52 -6.35
CA LEU A 294 1.23 0.27 -6.67
C LEU A 294 0.28 -0.94 -6.76
N ASP A 295 -0.87 -0.85 -6.11
CA ASP A 295 -1.87 -1.91 -6.00
C ASP A 295 -2.92 -1.88 -7.14
N ALA A 296 -2.86 -0.89 -8.04
CA ALA A 296 -3.73 -0.82 -9.20
C ALA A 296 -3.59 -2.04 -10.13
N ASN A 297 -4.70 -2.37 -10.81
CA ASN A 297 -4.71 -3.35 -11.88
C ASN A 297 -4.81 -2.62 -13.23
N PRO A 298 -3.67 -2.31 -13.89
CA PRO A 298 -3.66 -1.54 -15.12
C PRO A 298 -4.42 -2.24 -16.25
N HIS A 299 -4.44 -3.56 -16.28
CA HIS A 299 -5.20 -4.32 -17.28
C HIS A 299 -6.71 -4.19 -17.11
N ALA A 300 -7.21 -4.30 -15.87
CA ALA A 300 -8.63 -4.10 -15.59
C ALA A 300 -9.07 -2.66 -15.84
N ILE A 301 -8.18 -1.68 -15.61
CA ILE A 301 -8.44 -0.27 -15.94
C ILE A 301 -8.48 -0.09 -17.46
N ALA A 302 -7.47 -0.59 -18.17
CA ALA A 302 -7.38 -0.49 -19.63
C ALA A 302 -8.56 -1.16 -20.34
N ALA A 303 -9.02 -2.33 -19.85
CA ALA A 303 -10.16 -3.05 -20.43
C ALA A 303 -11.46 -2.23 -20.43
N VAL A 304 -11.64 -1.35 -19.43
CA VAL A 304 -12.79 -0.44 -19.35
C VAL A 304 -12.54 0.80 -20.19
N LEU A 305 -11.42 1.50 -19.96
CA LEU A 305 -11.16 2.79 -20.60
C LEU A 305 -10.94 2.67 -22.11
N ALA A 306 -10.49 1.52 -22.63
CA ALA A 306 -10.28 1.30 -24.06
C ALA A 306 -11.59 1.21 -24.87
N GLN A 307 -12.74 1.08 -24.20
CA GLN A 307 -14.06 1.10 -24.84
C GLN A 307 -14.44 2.52 -25.28
N ASP A 308 -13.87 3.54 -24.64
CA ASP A 308 -14.08 4.94 -24.98
C ASP A 308 -13.17 5.37 -26.15
N ARG A 309 -13.78 5.99 -27.17
CA ARG A 309 -13.06 6.40 -28.40
C ARG A 309 -12.01 7.48 -28.15
N THR A 310 -12.23 8.35 -27.17
CA THR A 310 -11.34 9.47 -26.80
C THR A 310 -10.18 9.00 -25.93
N LEU A 311 -10.44 8.08 -24.99
CA LEU A 311 -9.42 7.58 -24.06
C LEU A 311 -8.54 6.48 -24.66
N ARG A 312 -9.06 5.67 -25.58
CA ARG A 312 -8.31 4.55 -26.19
C ARG A 312 -6.95 4.96 -26.81
N PRO A 313 -6.82 6.06 -27.59
CA PRO A 313 -5.51 6.50 -28.08
C PRO A 313 -4.55 6.91 -26.97
N LEU A 314 -5.06 7.56 -25.90
CA LEU A 314 -4.25 7.98 -24.76
C LEU A 314 -3.70 6.79 -23.98
N LEU A 315 -4.51 5.74 -23.79
CA LEU A 315 -4.07 4.48 -23.15
C LEU A 315 -2.99 3.77 -23.95
N ARG A 316 -3.08 3.78 -25.29
CA ARG A 316 -2.04 3.19 -26.14
C ARG A 316 -0.71 3.94 -26.02
N ARG A 317 -0.76 5.27 -25.85
CA ARG A 317 0.43 6.11 -25.67
C ARG A 317 1.04 5.95 -24.26
N HIS A 318 0.21 5.77 -23.23
CA HIS A 318 0.65 5.66 -21.83
C HIS A 318 0.02 4.45 -21.12
N PRO A 319 0.38 3.21 -21.48
CA PRO A 319 -0.27 2.00 -20.97
C PRO A 319 0.01 1.75 -19.48
N GLY A 320 1.10 2.30 -18.94
CA GLY A 320 1.50 2.17 -17.55
C GLY A 320 1.10 3.32 -16.64
N LEU A 321 0.31 4.29 -17.13
CA LEU A 321 -0.06 5.48 -16.35
C LEU A 321 -0.77 5.09 -15.05
N ARG A 322 -0.44 5.81 -13.98
CA ARG A 322 -0.99 5.62 -12.63
C ARG A 322 -1.73 6.86 -12.17
N LEU A 323 -2.51 6.73 -11.09
CA LEU A 323 -3.12 7.86 -10.41
C LEU A 323 -2.25 8.28 -9.22
N PRO A 324 -1.42 9.34 -9.31
CA PRO A 324 -0.56 9.72 -8.20
C PRO A 324 -1.41 10.18 -7.02
N GLY A 325 -1.20 9.55 -5.87
CA GLY A 325 -1.87 9.90 -4.63
C GLY A 325 -1.17 11.04 -3.88
N ALA A 326 -1.66 11.35 -2.69
CA ALA A 326 -1.01 12.27 -1.76
C ALA A 326 -0.46 11.54 -0.53
N TRP A 327 0.45 12.20 0.19
CA TRP A 327 1.02 11.67 1.43
C TRP A 327 -0.03 11.45 2.52
N ASP A 328 -0.90 12.44 2.72
CA ASP A 328 -2.05 12.36 3.61
C ASP A 328 -3.23 13.19 3.08
N GLY A 329 -4.43 12.90 3.61
CA GLY A 329 -5.67 13.53 3.15
C GLY A 329 -5.78 15.01 3.49
N PHE A 330 -5.15 15.46 4.58
CA PHE A 330 -5.15 16.87 4.95
C PHE A 330 -4.26 17.68 4.01
N GLU A 331 -3.03 17.24 3.76
CA GLU A 331 -2.15 17.88 2.78
C GLU A 331 -2.83 17.95 1.40
N LEU A 332 -3.49 16.87 0.96
CA LEU A 332 -4.25 16.84 -0.28
C LEU A 332 -5.35 17.90 -0.31
N ALA A 333 -6.16 17.97 0.75
CA ALA A 333 -7.26 18.92 0.84
C ALA A 333 -6.77 20.38 0.88
N VAL A 334 -5.65 20.66 1.57
CA VAL A 334 -5.00 21.98 1.53
C VAL A 334 -4.55 22.31 0.12
N ARG A 335 -3.82 21.40 -0.55
CA ARG A 335 -3.38 21.60 -1.94
C ARG A 335 -4.57 21.80 -2.90
N ALA A 336 -5.66 21.06 -2.70
CA ALA A 336 -6.87 21.20 -3.50
C ALA A 336 -7.52 22.58 -3.32
N VAL A 337 -7.68 23.06 -2.07
CA VAL A 337 -8.21 24.40 -1.78
C VAL A 337 -7.32 25.49 -2.37
N LEU A 338 -6.00 25.34 -2.25
CA LEU A 338 -5.06 26.28 -2.85
C LEU A 338 -5.09 26.23 -4.39
N GLY A 339 -5.36 25.08 -5.00
CA GLY A 339 -5.38 24.92 -6.45
C GLY A 339 -6.65 25.41 -7.17
N GLN A 340 -7.71 25.79 -6.45
CA GLN A 340 -8.99 26.14 -7.07
C GLN A 340 -8.86 27.31 -8.05
N GLN A 341 -9.30 27.15 -9.31
CA GLN A 341 -9.36 28.21 -10.33
C GLN A 341 -8.02 28.90 -10.66
N ILE A 342 -6.87 28.24 -10.43
CA ILE A 342 -5.55 28.78 -10.80
C ILE A 342 -4.67 27.71 -11.45
N SER A 343 -3.56 28.13 -12.05
CA SER A 343 -2.56 27.21 -12.61
C SER A 343 -1.87 26.38 -11.51
N VAL A 344 -1.34 25.22 -11.90
CA VAL A 344 -0.53 24.36 -11.01
C VAL A 344 0.67 25.11 -10.44
N ALA A 345 1.33 25.92 -11.26
CA ALA A 345 2.48 26.73 -10.84
C ALA A 345 2.08 27.75 -9.74
N ALA A 346 0.96 28.45 -9.92
CA ALA A 346 0.47 29.41 -8.93
C ALA A 346 0.04 28.71 -7.62
N ALA A 347 -0.62 27.55 -7.72
CA ALA A 347 -1.00 26.75 -6.56
C ALA A 347 0.23 26.28 -5.76
N ARG A 348 1.27 25.82 -6.47
CA ARG A 348 2.57 25.45 -5.89
C ARG A 348 3.20 26.63 -5.16
N THR A 349 3.19 27.84 -5.74
CA THR A 349 3.72 29.04 -5.07
C THR A 349 2.97 29.36 -3.77
N LEU A 350 1.64 29.23 -3.73
CA LEU A 350 0.87 29.44 -2.52
C LEU A 350 1.16 28.38 -1.45
N ALA A 351 1.22 27.11 -1.84
CA ALA A 351 1.58 26.01 -0.96
C ALA A 351 3.00 26.15 -0.41
N GLN A 352 3.95 26.62 -1.23
CA GLN A 352 5.33 26.89 -0.81
C GLN A 352 5.39 27.99 0.27
N ARG A 353 4.63 29.08 0.11
CA ARG A 353 4.55 30.14 1.13
C ARG A 353 4.00 29.63 2.45
N LEU A 354 2.98 28.77 2.41
CA LEU A 354 2.43 28.12 3.60
C LEU A 354 3.46 27.20 4.27
N LEU A 355 4.17 26.39 3.49
CA LEU A 355 5.25 25.54 4.00
C LEU A 355 6.38 26.36 4.63
N GLN A 356 6.80 27.46 4.00
CA GLN A 356 7.85 28.33 4.54
C GLN A 356 7.44 28.99 5.86
N ARG A 357 6.18 29.40 5.99
CA ARG A 357 5.65 30.09 7.17
C ARG A 357 5.31 29.16 8.32
N HIS A 358 4.77 27.97 8.03
CA HIS A 358 4.20 27.08 9.04
C HIS A 358 4.87 25.72 9.14
N GLY A 359 5.69 25.32 8.15
CA GLY A 359 6.40 24.05 8.16
C GLY A 359 7.60 24.09 9.13
N PRO A 360 7.67 23.20 10.13
CA PRO A 360 8.83 23.08 11.01
C PRO A 360 10.10 22.88 10.19
N ARG A 361 11.18 23.56 10.58
CA ARG A 361 12.50 23.33 10.02
C ARG A 361 13.10 22.07 10.63
N ILE A 362 13.76 21.30 9.80
CA ILE A 362 14.46 20.07 10.14
C ILE A 362 15.77 20.04 9.35
N ALA A 363 16.71 19.19 9.76
CA ALA A 363 17.96 19.01 9.05
C ALA A 363 18.29 17.52 8.97
N PHE A 364 18.63 17.05 7.77
CA PHE A 364 19.13 15.71 7.54
C PHE A 364 20.51 15.79 6.91
N ALA A 365 21.51 15.18 7.55
CA ALA A 365 22.88 15.13 7.02
C ALA A 365 22.93 14.48 5.63
N ALA A 366 22.16 13.40 5.43
CA ALA A 366 22.13 12.63 4.17
C ALA A 366 21.18 13.21 3.10
N ALA A 367 20.40 14.24 3.43
CA ALA A 367 19.42 14.84 2.51
C ALA A 367 19.22 16.34 2.82
N PRO A 368 20.25 17.18 2.62
CA PRO A 368 20.21 18.59 3.01
C PRO A 368 19.15 19.41 2.27
N ALA A 369 18.70 18.97 1.08
CA ALA A 369 17.61 19.60 0.35
C ALA A 369 16.22 19.42 1.01
N LEU A 370 16.11 18.50 1.96
CA LEU A 370 14.91 18.24 2.74
C LEU A 370 15.02 18.95 4.10
N GLU A 371 14.54 20.17 4.16
CA GLU A 371 14.68 21.07 5.32
C GLU A 371 13.37 21.35 6.06
N ARG A 372 12.22 20.83 5.59
CA ARG A 372 10.90 21.17 6.14
C ARG A 372 9.91 20.01 6.17
N LEU A 373 9.03 20.04 7.17
CA LEU A 373 7.88 19.15 7.28
C LEU A 373 6.56 19.84 6.94
N PHE A 374 5.64 19.10 6.34
CA PHE A 374 4.25 19.53 6.21
C PHE A 374 3.54 19.33 7.56
N ARG A 375 3.03 20.41 8.16
CA ARG A 375 2.52 20.39 9.53
C ARG A 375 1.08 19.89 9.60
N ALA A 376 0.81 18.98 10.54
CA ALA A 376 -0.54 18.55 10.86
C ALA A 376 -1.39 19.69 11.50
N PRO A 377 -2.74 19.63 11.37
CA PRO A 377 -3.67 20.71 11.70
C PRO A 377 -3.65 21.27 13.12
N ARG A 378 -3.25 20.45 14.11
CA ARG A 378 -3.42 20.74 15.55
C ARG A 378 -2.73 22.04 16.02
N LEU A 379 -1.86 22.60 15.20
CA LEU A 379 -1.07 23.80 15.50
C LEU A 379 -1.36 24.99 14.58
N TRP A 380 -2.35 24.89 13.67
CA TRP A 380 -2.90 26.06 12.97
C TRP A 380 -3.87 26.78 13.92
N ARG A 381 -3.35 27.29 15.04
CA ARG A 381 -4.09 28.26 15.87
C ARG A 381 -4.42 29.47 15.00
N THR A 382 -5.57 30.09 15.31
CA THR A 382 -6.17 31.33 14.78
C THR A 382 -5.14 32.42 14.47
N SER A 383 -4.32 32.19 13.46
CA SER A 383 -3.47 33.19 12.88
C SER A 383 -4.42 34.01 12.04
N THR A 384 -4.56 35.28 12.40
CA THR A 384 -5.31 36.30 11.69
C THR A 384 -5.13 36.09 10.18
N PRO A 385 -6.19 36.20 9.35
CA PRO A 385 -6.11 36.01 7.91
C PRO A 385 -5.32 37.15 7.25
N ALA A 386 -4.05 37.29 7.61
CA ALA A 386 -3.12 38.25 7.07
C ALA A 386 -2.21 37.48 6.10
N THR A 387 -2.56 37.67 4.83
CA THR A 387 -1.69 37.62 3.65
C THR A 387 -1.07 36.27 3.29
N VAL A 388 -1.90 35.31 2.87
CA VAL A 388 -1.47 34.31 1.87
C VAL A 388 -1.73 34.91 0.47
N GLY A 389 -1.02 35.99 0.15
CA GLY A 389 -1.15 36.71 -1.13
C GLY A 389 -2.54 37.30 -1.43
N ARG A 390 -2.61 38.15 -2.46
CA ARG A 390 -3.87 38.72 -2.97
C ARG A 390 -4.72 37.62 -3.61
N ARG A 391 -5.54 36.96 -2.80
CA ARG A 391 -6.68 36.13 -3.22
C ARG A 391 -7.92 36.62 -2.50
N PRO A 392 -9.14 36.33 -3.01
CA PRO A 392 -10.36 36.60 -2.26
C PRO A 392 -10.26 35.90 -0.90
N ALA A 393 -10.75 36.56 0.15
CA ALA A 393 -10.56 36.24 1.58
C ALA A 393 -10.91 34.78 2.01
N CYS A 394 -11.43 33.94 1.10
CA CYS A 394 -11.95 32.61 1.36
C CYS A 394 -10.89 31.50 1.42
N ALA A 395 -9.81 31.52 0.63
CA ALA A 395 -8.89 30.37 0.57
C ALA A 395 -8.11 30.13 1.89
N PRO A 396 -7.53 31.16 2.55
CA PRO A 396 -6.91 31.00 3.87
C PRO A 396 -7.94 30.59 4.94
N ARG A 397 -9.14 31.17 4.91
CA ARG A 397 -10.24 30.82 5.83
C ARG A 397 -10.67 29.35 5.67
N ARG A 398 -10.77 28.85 4.44
CA ARG A 398 -11.09 27.44 4.15
C ARG A 398 -9.98 26.48 4.60
N CYS A 399 -8.71 26.86 4.46
CA CYS A 399 -7.59 26.06 4.97
C CYS A 399 -7.63 25.97 6.51
N ILE A 400 -7.94 27.08 7.20
CA ILE A 400 -8.11 27.10 8.66
C ILE A 400 -9.33 26.26 9.07
N ALA A 401 -10.47 26.41 8.40
CA ALA A 401 -11.68 25.61 8.68
C ALA A 401 -11.43 24.11 8.49
N LEU A 402 -10.71 23.74 7.42
CA LEU A 402 -10.28 22.37 7.18
C LEU A 402 -9.36 21.85 8.30
N ALA A 403 -8.44 22.68 8.78
CA ALA A 403 -7.57 22.31 9.88
C ALA A 403 -8.32 22.11 11.20
N CYS A 404 -9.32 22.95 11.49
CA CYS A 404 -10.21 22.73 12.63
C CYS A 404 -11.00 21.43 12.48
N ALA A 405 -11.60 21.17 11.32
CA ALA A 405 -12.35 19.94 11.07
C ALA A 405 -11.49 18.68 11.32
N VAL A 406 -10.30 18.60 10.73
CA VAL A 406 -9.42 17.43 10.92
C VAL A 406 -8.91 17.29 12.37
N ARG A 407 -8.81 18.40 13.13
CA ARG A 407 -8.48 18.34 14.55
C ARG A 407 -9.63 17.73 15.37
N ASP A 408 -10.87 18.08 15.02
CA ASP A 408 -12.06 17.78 15.80
C ASP A 408 -12.62 16.36 15.54
N GLY A 409 -12.19 15.71 14.44
CA GLY A 409 -12.50 14.30 14.10
C GLY A 409 -13.31 14.18 12.83
#